data_AF-A0A5N9CEK8-F1
#
_entry.id   AF-A0A5N9CEK8-F1
#
_cell.length_a   1.000
_cell.length_b   1.000
_cell.length_c   1.000
_cell.angle_alpha   90.00
_cell.angle_beta   90.00
_cell.angle_gamma   90.00
#
_symmetry.space_group_name_H-M   'P 1'
#
loop_
_entity.id
_entity.type
_entity.pdbx_description
1 polymer ?
#
loop_
_entity_poly.entity_id
_entity_poly.type
_entity_poly.pdbx_seq_one_letter_code
_entity_poly.pdbx_strand_id
1 'polypeptide(L)'
;MESKNNQVQEILKDSIDFNVQAYPDIEDLRMDPMETGRYAYESQMSGFVLKSSLYLTTPITYILNQMYPGLSTVGSITLTRSVGGLNPEIVESAAGLNTKVIWIPKSEEHEILEKGSLSSQMQEI
;
A
#
# COMPACT_ATOMS: atom_id res chain seq x y z
N MET A 1 26.30 2.85 -16.14
CA MET A 1 25.16 2.27 -15.38
C MET A 1 25.44 2.29 -13.88
N GLU A 2 26.64 1.89 -13.45
CA GLU A 2 27.04 1.85 -12.04
C GLU A 2 26.90 3.19 -11.27
N SER A 3 27.28 4.31 -11.89
CA SER A 3 27.13 5.64 -11.27
C SER A 3 25.66 6.04 -10.99
N LYS A 4 24.71 5.64 -11.85
CA LYS A 4 23.27 5.93 -11.64
C LYS A 4 22.68 5.06 -10.54
N ASN A 5 23.10 3.79 -10.46
CA ASN A 5 22.64 2.88 -9.42
C ASN A 5 23.08 3.35 -8.03
N ASN A 6 24.32 3.85 -7.91
CA ASN A 6 24.81 4.41 -6.64
C ASN A 6 24.00 5.63 -6.21
N GLN A 7 23.67 6.53 -7.15
CA GLN A 7 22.82 7.69 -6.86
C GLN A 7 21.41 7.28 -6.40
N VAL A 8 20.80 6.26 -7.02
CA VAL A 8 19.49 5.76 -6.61
C VAL A 8 19.54 5.17 -5.19
N GLN A 9 20.56 4.36 -4.89
CA GLN A 9 20.73 3.78 -3.54
C GLN A 9 20.90 4.87 -2.48
N GLU A 10 21.67 5.92 -2.78
CA GLU A 10 21.86 7.04 -1.87
C GLU A 10 20.56 7.84 -1.63
N ILE A 11 19.71 8.00 -2.65
CA ILE A 11 18.39 8.63 -2.51
C ILE A 11 17.43 7.78 -1.70
N LEU A 12 17.46 6.45 -1.87
CA LEU A 12 16.57 5.55 -1.15
C LEU A 12 16.92 5.46 0.33
N LYS A 13 18.21 5.50 0.66
CA LYS A 13 18.66 5.47 2.04
C LYS A 13 18.01 6.59 2.85
N ASP A 14 17.49 6.23 4.02
CA ASP A 14 16.81 7.12 4.97
C ASP A 14 15.55 7.81 4.40
N SER A 15 15.08 7.43 3.20
CA SER A 15 13.88 7.99 2.58
C SER A 15 12.59 7.32 3.06
N ILE A 16 11.46 7.99 2.82
CA ILE A 16 10.12 7.45 3.04
C ILE A 16 9.32 7.60 1.75
N ASP A 17 8.78 6.50 1.22
CA ASP A 17 7.82 6.52 0.11
C ASP A 17 6.38 6.55 0.65
N PHE A 18 5.61 7.56 0.28
CA PHE A 18 4.28 7.79 0.84
C PHE A 18 3.14 7.16 0.02
N ASN A 19 3.41 6.51 -1.11
CA ASN A 19 2.35 5.98 -1.99
C ASN A 19 2.71 4.60 -2.56
N VAL A 20 3.07 3.68 -1.67
CA VAL A 20 3.39 2.30 -2.04
C VAL A 20 2.13 1.46 -2.14
N GLN A 21 1.99 0.70 -3.21
CA GLN A 21 0.95 -0.31 -3.40
C GLN A 21 1.60 -1.66 -3.66
N ALA A 22 1.01 -2.73 -3.16
CA ALA A 22 1.50 -4.09 -3.31
C ALA A 22 0.33 -5.06 -3.47
N TYR A 23 0.60 -6.23 -4.04
CA TYR A 23 -0.37 -7.33 -4.06
C TYR A 23 -0.78 -7.75 -2.63
N PRO A 24 -1.93 -8.42 -2.44
CA PRO A 24 -2.99 -8.64 -3.42
C PRO A 24 -3.71 -7.31 -3.77
N ASP A 25 -3.99 -7.11 -5.05
CA ASP A 25 -4.74 -5.97 -5.60
C ASP A 25 -5.41 -6.42 -6.92
N ILE A 26 -6.31 -5.61 -7.47
CA ILE A 26 -6.91 -5.84 -8.80
C ILE A 26 -5.94 -5.42 -9.90
N GLU A 27 -5.10 -4.41 -9.61
CA GLU A 27 -4.07 -3.94 -10.53
C GLU A 27 -2.90 -4.94 -10.61
N ASP A 28 -2.26 -5.01 -11.78
CA ASP A 28 -1.05 -5.82 -11.96
C ASP A 28 0.17 -5.12 -11.33
N LEU A 29 0.39 -5.40 -10.04
CA LEU A 29 1.48 -4.82 -9.26
C LEU A 29 2.76 -5.65 -9.36
N ARG A 30 3.90 -5.05 -9.03
CA ARG A 30 5.19 -5.72 -9.20
C ARG A 30 5.55 -6.66 -8.04
N MET A 31 5.08 -6.36 -6.84
CA MET A 31 5.55 -6.99 -5.61
C MET A 31 4.40 -7.19 -4.62
N ASP A 32 4.54 -8.17 -3.75
CA ASP A 32 3.71 -8.32 -2.55
C ASP A 32 4.29 -7.47 -1.38
N PRO A 33 3.60 -7.36 -0.22
CA PRO A 33 4.03 -6.49 0.87
C PRO A 33 5.28 -7.01 1.56
N MET A 34 5.52 -8.32 1.51
CA MET A 34 6.69 -8.98 2.11
C MET A 34 7.94 -8.69 1.28
N GLU A 35 7.84 -8.85 -0.05
CA GLU A 35 8.89 -8.47 -0.98
C GLU A 35 9.19 -6.97 -0.89
N THR A 36 8.15 -6.14 -0.86
CA THR A 36 8.27 -4.69 -0.71
C THR A 36 8.99 -4.32 0.60
N GLY A 37 8.58 -4.91 1.73
CA GLY A 37 9.21 -4.72 3.03
C GLY A 37 10.69 -5.12 3.01
N ARG A 38 11.00 -6.29 2.43
CA ARG A 38 12.37 -6.78 2.29
C ARG A 38 13.23 -5.81 1.48
N TYR A 39 12.77 -5.36 0.32
CA TYR A 39 13.53 -4.45 -0.54
C TYR A 39 13.74 -3.07 0.12
N ALA A 40 12.72 -2.54 0.79
CA ALA A 40 12.85 -1.27 1.51
C ALA A 40 13.88 -1.37 2.64
N TYR A 41 13.87 -2.48 3.39
CA TYR A 41 14.84 -2.75 4.45
C TYR A 41 16.27 -2.91 3.91
N GLU A 42 16.46 -3.72 2.86
CA GLU A 42 17.76 -3.93 2.22
C GLU A 42 18.32 -2.64 1.60
N SER A 43 17.44 -1.76 1.11
CA SER A 43 17.82 -0.44 0.56
C SER A 43 18.01 0.64 1.63
N GLN A 44 17.94 0.26 2.92
CA GLN A 44 18.09 1.17 4.06
C GLN A 44 17.10 2.35 4.05
N MET A 45 15.90 2.15 3.52
CA MET A 45 14.83 3.15 3.60
C MET A 45 14.40 3.31 5.06
N SER A 46 13.97 4.52 5.43
CA SER A 46 13.34 4.76 6.73
C SER A 46 11.95 4.14 6.82
N GLY A 47 11.24 3.99 5.70
CA GLY A 47 9.90 3.41 5.71
C GLY A 47 9.07 3.66 4.47
N PHE A 48 7.80 3.32 4.55
CA PHE A 48 6.82 3.66 3.53
C PHE A 48 5.38 3.61 4.06
N VAL A 49 4.46 4.26 3.35
CA VAL A 49 3.03 4.14 3.57
C VAL A 49 2.45 3.13 2.59
N LEU A 50 1.87 2.06 3.11
CA LEU A 50 1.19 1.06 2.30
C LEU A 50 -0.26 1.49 2.04
N LYS A 51 -0.65 1.53 0.78
CA LYS A 51 -1.97 1.95 0.32
C LYS A 51 -2.64 0.82 -0.46
N SER A 52 -3.95 0.71 -0.28
CA SER A 52 -4.83 -0.01 -1.19
C SER A 52 -6.14 0.78 -1.37
N SER A 53 -6.78 0.60 -2.51
CA SER A 53 -8.15 1.05 -2.77
C SER A 53 -9.20 0.03 -2.31
N LEU A 54 -8.78 -1.16 -1.88
CA LEU A 54 -9.67 -2.31 -1.66
C LEU A 54 -9.81 -2.69 -0.19
N TYR A 55 -8.81 -2.37 0.65
CA TYR A 55 -8.81 -2.78 2.05
C TYR A 55 -7.94 -1.87 2.93
N LEU A 56 -8.10 -2.03 4.24
CA LEU A 56 -7.26 -1.40 5.27
C LEU A 56 -5.90 -2.11 5.33
N THR A 57 -4.79 -1.38 5.16
CA THR A 57 -3.44 -1.98 5.09
C THR A 57 -2.72 -2.03 6.45
N THR A 58 -3.28 -1.42 7.51
CA THR A 58 -2.68 -1.36 8.85
C THR A 58 -2.30 -2.73 9.44
N PRO A 59 -3.14 -3.77 9.36
CA PRO A 59 -2.75 -5.11 9.84
C PRO A 59 -1.50 -5.67 9.16
N ILE A 60 -1.31 -5.39 7.87
CA ILE A 60 -0.13 -5.84 7.11
C ILE A 60 1.11 -5.10 7.59
N THR A 61 1.04 -3.78 7.70
CA THR A 61 2.18 -2.97 8.17
C THR A 61 2.55 -3.25 9.62
N TYR A 62 1.58 -3.64 10.46
CA TYR A 62 1.87 -4.12 11.81
C TYR A 62 2.79 -5.34 11.77
N ILE A 63 2.51 -6.32 10.90
CA ILE A 63 3.35 -7.52 10.74
C ILE A 63 4.72 -7.14 10.17
N LEU A 64 4.78 -6.30 9.13
CA LEU A 64 6.04 -5.88 8.52
C LEU A 64 6.97 -5.18 9.51
N ASN A 65 6.44 -4.31 10.38
CA ASN A 65 7.24 -3.64 11.41
C ASN A 65 7.85 -4.61 12.43
N GLN A 66 7.21 -5.75 12.68
CA GLN A 66 7.78 -6.81 13.53
C GLN A 66 8.87 -7.60 12.81
N MET A 67 8.70 -7.82 11.51
CA MET A 67 9.64 -8.58 10.69
C MET A 67 10.92 -7.82 10.36
N TYR A 68 10.80 -6.50 10.19
CA TYR A 68 11.91 -5.61 9.81
C TYR A 68 12.11 -4.50 10.85
N PRO A 69 12.68 -4.81 12.03
CA PRO A 69 12.95 -3.79 13.04
C PRO A 69 13.79 -2.64 12.47
N GLY A 70 13.31 -1.41 12.61
CA GLY A 70 13.95 -0.20 12.07
C GLY A 70 13.34 0.30 10.76
N LEU A 71 12.53 -0.50 10.07
CA LEU A 71 11.71 -0.03 8.95
C LEU A 71 10.37 0.48 9.47
N SER A 72 10.05 1.75 9.24
CA SER A 72 8.79 2.36 9.67
C SER A 72 7.73 2.25 8.59
N THR A 73 7.05 1.10 8.52
CA THR A 73 5.90 0.92 7.63
C THR A 73 4.63 1.44 8.30
N VAL A 74 3.83 2.19 7.56
CA VAL A 74 2.60 2.81 8.05
C VAL A 74 1.42 2.38 7.18
N GLY A 75 0.41 1.82 7.81
CA GLY A 75 -0.84 1.48 7.14
C GLY A 75 -1.71 2.70 6.87
N SER A 76 -2.57 2.56 5.87
CA SER A 76 -3.51 3.57 5.45
C SER A 76 -4.86 2.96 5.06
N ILE A 77 -5.87 3.83 4.96
CA ILE A 77 -7.17 3.48 4.40
C ILE A 77 -7.54 4.50 3.32
N THR A 78 -7.99 4.02 2.16
CA THR A 78 -8.56 4.88 1.12
C THR A 78 -10.07 4.73 1.18
N LEU A 79 -10.82 5.82 1.38
CA LEU A 79 -12.28 5.81 1.58
C LEU A 79 -13.08 5.57 0.28
N THR A 80 -12.66 4.59 -0.50
CA THR A 80 -13.29 4.13 -1.74
C THR A 80 -14.60 3.42 -1.45
N ARG A 81 -15.44 3.21 -2.49
CA ARG A 81 -16.65 2.39 -2.33
C ARG A 81 -16.36 0.97 -1.85
N SER A 82 -15.25 0.37 -2.27
CA SER A 82 -14.86 -1.00 -1.89
C SER A 82 -14.65 -1.19 -0.40
N VAL A 83 -14.26 -0.12 0.32
CA VAL A 83 -14.11 -0.15 1.78
C VAL A 83 -15.28 0.47 2.54
N GLY A 84 -16.36 0.89 1.84
CA GLY A 84 -17.55 1.48 2.45
C GLY A 84 -17.75 3.00 2.21
N GLY A 85 -16.85 3.64 1.47
CA GLY A 85 -16.96 5.03 1.04
C GLY A 85 -16.56 6.06 2.11
N LEU A 86 -16.96 7.31 1.91
CA LEU A 86 -16.80 8.41 2.87
C LEU A 86 -17.66 8.18 4.12
N ASN A 87 -17.18 7.33 5.03
CA ASN A 87 -17.86 6.94 6.25
C ASN A 87 -16.97 7.23 7.48
N PRO A 88 -17.41 8.10 8.42
CA PRO A 88 -16.64 8.42 9.62
C PRO A 88 -16.43 7.22 10.55
N GLU A 89 -17.36 6.26 10.63
CA GLU A 89 -17.21 5.07 11.48
C GLU A 89 -16.03 4.19 11.03
N ILE A 90 -15.78 4.14 9.73
CA ILE A 90 -14.63 3.44 9.15
C ILE A 90 -13.33 4.15 9.52
N VAL A 91 -13.33 5.49 9.53
CA VAL A 91 -12.19 6.30 9.98
C VAL A 91 -11.91 6.05 11.46
N GLU A 92 -12.93 6.06 12.32
CA GLU A 92 -12.78 5.79 13.74
C GLU A 92 -12.25 4.38 14.00
N SER A 93 -12.79 3.39 13.30
CA SER A 93 -12.33 1.99 13.39
C SER A 93 -10.87 1.84 12.95
N ALA A 94 -10.51 2.48 11.83
CA ALA A 94 -9.13 2.47 11.32
C ALA A 94 -8.17 3.18 12.29
N ALA A 95 -8.57 4.32 12.86
CA ALA A 95 -7.78 5.04 13.87
C ALA A 95 -7.59 4.19 15.14
N GLY A 96 -8.62 3.44 15.57
CA GLY A 96 -8.52 2.49 16.68
C GLY A 96 -7.49 1.38 16.46
N LEU A 97 -7.23 1.01 15.20
CA LEU A 97 -6.16 0.09 14.81
C LEU A 97 -4.80 0.77 14.61
N ASN A 98 -4.67 2.06 14.98
CA ASN A 98 -3.47 2.88 14.81
C ASN A 98 -3.11 3.18 13.34
N THR A 99 -4.10 3.22 12.46
CA THR A 99 -3.96 3.78 11.10
C THR A 99 -3.68 5.27 11.19
N LYS A 100 -2.66 5.75 10.47
CA LYS A 100 -2.22 7.15 10.56
C LYS A 100 -2.47 7.97 9.28
N VAL A 101 -2.82 7.29 8.19
CA VAL A 101 -3.02 7.93 6.89
C VAL A 101 -4.39 7.56 6.34
N ILE A 102 -5.15 8.57 5.95
CA ILE A 102 -6.46 8.43 5.31
C ILE A 102 -6.38 9.09 3.95
N TRP A 103 -6.77 8.37 2.91
CA TRP A 103 -6.85 8.87 1.56
C TRP A 103 -8.31 9.13 1.19
N ILE A 104 -8.54 10.31 0.62
CA ILE A 104 -9.81 10.63 -0.03
C ILE A 104 -9.78 10.03 -1.44
N PRO A 105 -10.80 9.26 -1.85
CA PRO A 105 -10.88 8.73 -3.21
C PRO A 105 -10.96 9.90 -4.20
N LYS A 106 -10.38 9.73 -5.39
CA LYS A 106 -10.63 10.70 -6.47
C LYS A 106 -12.11 10.61 -6.85
N SER A 107 -12.71 11.76 -7.18
CA SER A 107 -14.14 11.91 -7.51
C SER A 107 -14.66 11.01 -8.64
N GLU A 108 -13.75 10.35 -9.38
CA GLU A 108 -14.01 9.47 -10.51
C GLU A 108 -13.63 8.00 -10.21
N GLU A 109 -14.05 7.44 -9.07
CA GLU A 109 -14.12 5.97 -8.93
C GLU A 109 -15.27 5.39 -9.78
N HIS A 110 -15.25 5.73 -11.06
CA HIS A 110 -16.02 5.16 -12.16
C HIS A 110 -15.12 4.26 -13.06
N GLU A 111 -13.87 4.01 -12.69
CA GLU A 111 -12.90 3.31 -13.54
C GLU A 111 -12.38 1.98 -12.95
N ILE A 112 -13.18 1.28 -12.13
CA ILE A 112 -12.85 -0.12 -11.72
C ILE A 112 -13.83 -1.13 -12.37
N LEU A 113 -14.88 -0.66 -13.05
CA LEU A 113 -15.80 -1.55 -13.78
C LEU A 113 -15.50 -1.68 -15.28
N GLU A 114 -14.70 -0.80 -15.90
CA GLU A 114 -14.42 -0.89 -17.34
C GLU A 114 -13.12 -1.65 -17.70
N LYS A 115 -12.16 -1.82 -16.79
CA LYS A 115 -10.85 -2.41 -17.13
C LYS A 115 -10.57 -3.81 -16.60
N GLY A 116 -11.54 -4.46 -15.97
CA GLY A 116 -11.34 -5.82 -15.49
C GLY A 116 -12.58 -6.34 -14.80
N SER A 117 -13.65 -6.58 -15.57
CA SER A 117 -14.81 -7.28 -15.01
C SER A 117 -14.35 -8.63 -14.46
N LEU A 118 -14.54 -8.83 -13.14
CA LEU A 118 -14.39 -10.09 -12.43
C LEU A 118 -15.13 -11.25 -13.11
N SER A 119 -16.10 -10.96 -14.00
CA SER A 119 -16.76 -11.96 -14.85
C SER A 119 -15.79 -12.75 -15.73
N SER A 120 -14.66 -12.18 -16.13
CA SER A 120 -13.71 -12.84 -17.02
C SER A 120 -12.75 -13.78 -16.28
N GLN A 121 -12.42 -13.48 -15.03
CA GLN A 121 -11.50 -14.30 -14.21
C GLN A 121 -12.22 -15.43 -13.46
N MET A 122 -13.51 -15.29 -13.16
CA MET A 122 -14.32 -16.38 -12.56
C MET A 122 -14.70 -17.50 -13.55
N GLN A 123 -14.40 -17.37 -14.84
CA GLN A 123 -14.63 -18.43 -15.82
C GLN A 123 -13.52 -19.49 -15.87
N GLU A 124 -12.42 -19.31 -15.14
CA GLU A 124 -11.27 -20.23 -15.13
C GLU A 124 -11.09 -21.00 -13.80
N ILE A 125 -12.11 -21.04 -12.94
CA ILE A 125 -12.17 -21.94 -11.76
C ILE A 125 -13.32 -22.93 -11.95
#